data_AF-A0A6N6N4C7-F1
#
_entry.id   AF-A0A6N6N4C7-F1
#
_cell.length_a   1.000
_cell.length_b   1.000
_cell.length_c   1.000
_cell.angle_alpha   90.00
_cell.angle_beta   90.00
_cell.angle_gamma   90.00
#
_symmetry.space_group_name_H-M   'P 1'
#
loop_
_entity.id
_entity.type
_entity.pdbx_description
1 polymer ?
#
loop_
_entity_poly.entity_id
_entity_poly.type
_entity_poly.pdbx_seq_one_letter_code
_entity_poly.pdbx_strand_id
1 'polypeptide(L)'
;MTRERRAGFSLLETIIVIGMVGVLAAIVVTMLGKQVSLSPRQIDWSRDEVSAQAIMEDVVADYVELINDDATRDAALSQLVSRNNADQYAPSGVVTMSYVSFPRAGGSETSSGSLLKVSVQEPGGITLTTILAPSRTEAADNAVNY
;
A
#
# COMPACT_ATOMS: atom_id res chain seq x y z
N MET A 1 -0.21 -26.29 72.95
CA MET A 1 -0.27 -26.21 71.48
C MET A 1 -1.43 -25.30 71.10
N THR A 2 -1.11 -24.11 70.61
CA THR A 2 -2.06 -23.04 70.23
C THR A 2 -2.79 -23.43 68.94
N ARG A 3 -4.13 -23.48 68.98
CA ARG A 3 -4.96 -23.63 67.78
C ARG A 3 -4.87 -22.34 66.96
N GLU A 4 -4.19 -22.39 65.83
CA GLU A 4 -4.31 -21.34 64.81
C GLU A 4 -5.75 -21.31 64.28
N ARG A 5 -6.47 -20.22 64.55
CA ARG A 5 -7.75 -19.96 63.89
C ARG A 5 -7.42 -19.59 62.44
N ARG A 6 -7.63 -20.52 61.51
CA ARG A 6 -7.67 -20.19 60.08
C ARG A 6 -8.86 -19.25 59.87
N ALA A 7 -8.58 -17.96 59.69
CA ALA A 7 -9.58 -16.98 59.30
C ALA A 7 -10.02 -17.31 57.86
N GLY A 8 -11.28 -17.73 57.69
CA GLY A 8 -11.90 -17.79 56.37
C GLY A 8 -12.26 -16.39 55.89
N PHE A 9 -12.33 -16.21 54.57
CA PHE A 9 -12.80 -14.96 53.97
C PHE A 9 -14.23 -14.63 54.43
N SER A 10 -14.48 -13.36 54.76
CA SER A 10 -15.84 -12.89 55.04
C SER A 10 -16.67 -12.91 53.75
N LEU A 11 -17.97 -13.17 53.87
CA LEU A 11 -18.91 -13.09 52.75
C LEU A 11 -18.90 -11.69 52.11
N LEU A 12 -18.78 -10.64 52.95
CA LEU A 12 -18.66 -9.26 52.48
C LEU A 12 -17.37 -9.03 51.69
N GLU A 13 -16.25 -9.55 52.20
CA GLU A 13 -14.93 -9.42 51.56
C GLU A 13 -14.90 -10.11 50.20
N THR A 14 -15.55 -11.28 50.09
CA THR A 14 -15.66 -12.02 48.83
C THR A 14 -16.46 -11.25 47.78
N ILE A 15 -17.57 -10.62 48.16
CA ILE A 15 -18.39 -9.79 47.25
C ILE A 15 -17.60 -8.58 46.76
N ILE A 16 -16.86 -7.92 47.66
CA ILE A 16 -16.05 -6.74 47.32
C ILE A 16 -14.92 -7.13 46.35
N VAL A 17 -14.24 -8.24 46.58
CA VAL A 17 -13.16 -8.72 45.70
C VAL A 17 -13.70 -9.07 44.31
N ILE A 18 -14.81 -9.80 44.22
CA ILE A 18 -15.41 -10.15 42.92
C ILE A 18 -15.86 -8.88 42.18
N GLY A 19 -16.45 -7.92 42.90
CA GLY A 19 -16.84 -6.62 42.34
C GLY A 19 -15.64 -5.83 41.80
N MET A 20 -14.54 -5.75 42.56
CA MET A 20 -13.31 -5.09 42.13
C MET A 20 -12.68 -5.78 40.92
N VAL A 21 -12.60 -7.12 40.92
CA VAL A 21 -12.07 -7.88 39.78
C VAL A 21 -12.92 -7.67 38.53
N GLY A 22 -14.25 -7.59 38.66
CA GLY A 22 -15.15 -7.30 37.55
C GLY A 22 -14.92 -5.91 36.94
N VAL A 23 -14.73 -4.88 37.78
CA VAL A 23 -14.42 -3.52 37.32
C VAL A 23 -13.05 -3.46 36.64
N LEU A 24 -12.03 -4.09 37.23
CA LEU A 24 -10.69 -4.17 36.63
C LEU A 24 -10.70 -4.92 35.30
N ALA A 25 -11.44 -6.03 35.20
CA ALA A 25 -11.60 -6.79 33.96
C ALA A 25 -12.26 -5.95 32.86
N ALA A 26 -13.30 -5.16 33.19
CA ALA A 26 -13.94 -4.28 32.22
C ALA A 26 -13.00 -3.20 31.66
N ILE A 27 -12.15 -2.61 32.53
CA ILE A 27 -11.14 -1.63 32.11
C ILE A 27 -10.10 -2.30 31.19
N VAL A 28 -9.58 -3.46 31.57
CA VAL A 28 -8.57 -4.19 30.79
C VAL A 28 -9.11 -4.61 29.41
N VAL A 29 -10.34 -5.12 29.34
CA VAL A 29 -10.96 -5.55 28.07
C VAL A 29 -11.15 -4.36 27.12
N THR A 30 -11.58 -3.21 27.63
CA THR A 30 -11.79 -2.02 26.79
C THR A 30 -10.48 -1.39 26.29
N MET A 31 -9.39 -1.49 27.06
CA MET A 31 -8.06 -1.01 26.66
C MET A 31 -7.40 -1.97 25.67
N LEU A 32 -7.40 -3.28 25.93
CA LEU A 32 -6.81 -4.29 25.05
C LEU A 32 -7.58 -4.44 23.74
N GLY A 33 -8.91 -4.35 23.75
CA GLY A 33 -9.71 -4.48 22.53
C GLY A 33 -9.36 -3.43 21.46
N LYS A 34 -8.98 -2.22 21.87
CA LYS A 34 -8.55 -1.16 20.94
C LYS A 34 -7.12 -1.38 20.43
N GLN A 35 -6.19 -1.81 21.28
CA GLN A 35 -4.78 -1.99 20.88
C GLN A 35 -4.54 -3.27 20.05
N VAL A 36 -5.24 -4.36 20.38
CA VAL A 36 -5.19 -5.62 19.62
C VAL A 36 -5.75 -5.44 18.22
N SER A 37 -6.77 -4.60 18.05
CA SER A 37 -7.35 -4.35 16.72
C SER A 37 -6.52 -3.38 15.87
N LEU A 38 -5.63 -2.57 16.45
CA LEU A 38 -4.82 -1.60 15.70
C LEU A 38 -3.42 -2.12 15.31
N SER A 39 -2.87 -3.05 16.09
CA SER A 39 -1.49 -3.55 15.87
C SER A 39 -1.27 -4.32 14.55
N PRO A 40 -2.20 -5.17 14.07
CA PRO A 40 -2.04 -5.86 12.79
C PRO A 40 -2.11 -4.90 11.60
N ARG A 41 -2.98 -3.88 11.69
CA ARG A 41 -3.25 -2.94 10.60
C ARG A 41 -2.03 -2.12 10.18
N GLN A 42 -1.11 -1.82 11.11
CA GLN A 42 0.12 -1.10 10.77
C GLN A 42 1.12 -1.97 9.99
N ILE A 43 1.18 -3.26 10.30
CA ILE A 43 2.05 -4.21 9.60
C ILE A 43 1.48 -4.51 8.22
N ASP A 44 0.16 -4.71 8.12
CA ASP A 44 -0.50 -4.97 6.84
C ASP A 44 -0.37 -3.77 5.90
N TRP A 45 -0.56 -2.54 6.40
CA TRP A 45 -0.31 -1.33 5.59
C TRP A 45 1.15 -1.27 5.11
N SER A 46 2.13 -1.42 6.02
CA SER A 46 3.53 -1.37 5.61
C SER A 46 3.90 -2.43 4.58
N ARG A 47 3.30 -3.62 4.64
CA ARG A 47 3.52 -4.68 3.65
C ARG A 47 2.90 -4.34 2.30
N ASP A 48 1.66 -3.86 2.31
CA ASP A 48 0.96 -3.46 1.10
C ASP A 48 1.68 -2.27 0.43
N GLU A 49 2.24 -1.34 1.21
CA GLU A 49 3.00 -0.20 0.68
C GLU A 49 4.28 -0.66 -0.03
N VAL A 50 5.03 -1.57 0.61
CA VAL A 50 6.26 -2.12 0.02
C VAL A 50 5.94 -2.95 -1.22
N SER A 51 4.84 -3.70 -1.23
CA SER A 51 4.36 -4.41 -2.43
C SER A 51 4.07 -3.44 -3.57
N ALA A 52 3.28 -2.40 -3.30
CA ALA A 52 2.94 -1.39 -4.31
C ALA A 52 4.18 -0.69 -4.86
N GLN A 53 5.16 -0.39 -3.99
CA GLN A 53 6.43 0.23 -4.37
C GLN A 53 7.29 -0.69 -5.24
N ALA A 54 7.39 -1.98 -4.89
CA ALA A 54 8.14 -2.95 -5.67
C ALA A 54 7.55 -3.10 -7.10
N ILE A 55 6.22 -3.18 -7.21
CA ILE A 55 5.54 -3.23 -8.52
C ILE A 55 5.80 -1.93 -9.30
N MET A 56 5.75 -0.78 -8.63
CA MET A 56 6.04 0.51 -9.27
C MET A 56 7.50 0.58 -9.76
N GLU A 57 8.44 0.05 -8.97
CA GLU A 57 9.86 -0.02 -9.34
C GLU A 57 10.06 -0.89 -10.58
N ASP A 58 9.42 -2.06 -10.65
CA ASP A 58 9.46 -2.94 -11.83
C ASP A 58 8.94 -2.24 -13.09
N VAL A 59 7.82 -1.49 -12.99
CA VAL A 59 7.26 -0.74 -14.12
C VAL A 59 8.20 0.38 -14.57
N VAL A 60 8.79 1.13 -13.64
CA VAL A 60 9.73 2.20 -13.99
C VAL A 60 11.03 1.60 -14.55
N ALA A 61 11.45 0.43 -14.09
CA ALA A 61 12.70 -0.20 -14.50
C ALA A 61 12.60 -0.63 -15.95
N ASP A 62 11.48 -1.26 -16.27
CA ASP A 62 11.16 -1.66 -17.62
C ASP A 62 10.97 -0.45 -18.54
N TYR A 63 10.35 0.63 -18.05
CA TYR A 63 10.28 1.88 -18.81
C TYR A 63 11.68 2.42 -19.16
N VAL A 64 12.60 2.45 -18.20
CA VAL A 64 13.96 2.94 -18.41
C VAL A 64 14.73 2.01 -19.36
N GLU A 65 14.53 0.70 -19.29
CA GLU A 65 15.12 -0.25 -20.23
C GLU A 65 14.59 0.01 -21.66
N LEU A 66 13.27 0.07 -21.83
CA LEU A 66 12.61 0.23 -23.12
C LEU A 66 12.86 1.57 -23.80
N ILE A 67 12.98 2.66 -23.03
CA ILE A 67 13.27 4.00 -23.56
C ILE A 67 14.75 4.16 -23.90
N ASN A 68 15.62 3.35 -23.30
CA ASN A 68 17.06 3.40 -23.55
C ASN A 68 17.51 2.54 -24.73
N ASP A 69 16.75 1.50 -25.08
CA ASP A 69 16.96 0.71 -26.29
C ASP A 69 16.41 1.46 -27.53
N ASP A 70 17.31 1.78 -28.46
CA ASP A 70 17.00 2.47 -29.72
C ASP A 70 15.97 1.70 -30.59
N ALA A 71 15.87 0.39 -30.44
CA ALA A 71 14.92 -0.43 -31.19
C ALA A 71 13.48 -0.34 -30.63
N THR A 72 13.32 -0.07 -29.34
CA THR A 72 12.02 -0.10 -28.65
C THR A 72 11.55 1.27 -28.16
N ARG A 73 12.41 2.28 -28.16
CA ARG A 73 12.15 3.62 -27.61
C ARG A 73 10.80 4.21 -28.03
N ASP A 74 10.53 4.25 -29.33
CA ASP A 74 9.31 4.87 -29.86
C ASP A 74 8.03 4.10 -29.47
N ALA A 75 8.19 2.82 -29.11
CA ALA A 75 7.13 1.92 -28.66
C ALA A 75 7.15 1.66 -27.15
N ALA A 76 8.04 2.30 -26.37
CA ALA A 76 8.24 1.96 -24.96
C ALA A 76 6.94 2.02 -24.14
N LEU A 77 6.16 3.09 -24.31
CA LEU A 77 4.89 3.27 -23.59
C LEU A 77 3.82 2.26 -24.02
N SER A 78 3.73 1.92 -25.31
CA SER A 78 2.75 0.93 -25.77
C SER A 78 3.15 -0.50 -25.39
N GLN A 79 4.45 -0.78 -25.30
CA GLN A 79 4.97 -2.04 -24.79
C GLN A 79 4.70 -2.21 -23.31
N LEU A 80 4.87 -1.18 -22.48
CA LEU A 80 4.48 -1.22 -21.05
C LEU A 80 3.00 -1.58 -20.87
N VAL A 81 2.11 -0.96 -21.64
CA VAL A 81 0.67 -1.29 -21.64
C VAL A 81 0.43 -2.74 -22.06
N SER A 82 1.14 -3.23 -23.08
CA SER A 82 1.03 -4.62 -23.53
C SER A 82 1.51 -5.61 -22.47
N ARG A 83 2.61 -5.32 -21.77
CA ARG A 83 3.15 -6.14 -20.69
C ARG A 83 2.22 -6.16 -19.48
N ASN A 84 1.62 -5.01 -19.15
CA ASN A 84 0.60 -4.91 -18.12
C ASN A 84 -0.65 -5.75 -18.43
N ASN A 85 -1.15 -5.66 -19.66
CA ASN A 85 -2.32 -6.44 -20.10
C ASN A 85 -2.03 -7.96 -20.18
N ALA A 86 -0.76 -8.34 -20.16
CA ALA A 86 -0.30 -9.73 -20.08
C ALA A 86 0.01 -10.17 -18.63
N ASP A 87 -0.40 -9.38 -17.62
CA ASP A 87 -0.21 -9.62 -16.20
C ASP A 87 1.27 -9.80 -15.78
N GLN A 88 2.21 -9.11 -16.46
CA GLN A 88 3.64 -9.27 -16.19
C GLN A 88 4.12 -8.56 -14.91
N TYR A 89 3.49 -7.45 -14.52
CA TYR A 89 3.86 -6.71 -13.30
C TYR A 89 3.03 -7.16 -12.09
N ALA A 90 1.74 -7.37 -12.30
CA ALA A 90 0.80 -7.83 -11.28
C ALA A 90 -0.46 -8.40 -11.94
N PRO A 91 -1.28 -9.16 -11.21
CA PRO A 91 -2.59 -9.59 -11.69
C PRO A 91 -3.49 -8.42 -12.10
N SER A 92 -4.33 -8.65 -13.09
CA SER A 92 -5.32 -7.70 -13.60
C SER A 92 -6.10 -6.98 -12.50
N GLY A 93 -6.11 -5.64 -12.57
CA GLY A 93 -6.78 -4.76 -11.61
C GLY A 93 -5.88 -4.17 -10.54
N VAL A 94 -4.67 -4.69 -10.33
CA VAL A 94 -3.67 -4.09 -9.43
C VAL A 94 -2.96 -2.92 -10.10
N VAL A 95 -2.56 -3.08 -11.36
CA VAL A 95 -1.90 -2.03 -12.14
C VAL A 95 -2.82 -1.55 -13.26
N THR A 96 -3.18 -0.27 -13.21
CA THR A 96 -3.98 0.41 -14.22
C THR A 96 -3.13 1.40 -14.97
N MET A 97 -3.07 1.27 -16.30
CA MET A 97 -2.36 2.18 -17.18
C MET A 97 -3.34 2.89 -18.11
N SER A 98 -3.26 4.22 -18.19
CA SER A 98 -4.11 5.02 -19.06
C SER A 98 -3.34 6.18 -19.66
N TYR A 99 -3.58 6.46 -20.95
CA TYR A 99 -3.04 7.64 -21.59
C TYR A 99 -3.77 8.90 -21.14
N VAL A 100 -3.00 9.93 -20.76
CA VAL A 100 -3.51 11.21 -20.27
C VAL A 100 -2.81 12.39 -20.94
N SER A 101 -3.49 13.53 -21.00
CA SER A 101 -2.93 14.82 -21.39
C SER A 101 -3.33 15.90 -20.39
N PHE A 102 -2.44 16.90 -20.24
CA PHE A 102 -2.71 18.09 -19.43
C PHE A 102 -2.98 19.29 -20.34
N PRO A 103 -4.11 19.99 -20.16
CA PRO A 103 -4.42 21.15 -20.97
C PRO A 103 -3.46 22.31 -20.65
N ARG A 104 -2.96 22.96 -21.72
CA ARG A 104 -1.97 24.05 -21.63
C ARG A 104 -2.45 25.27 -20.84
N ALA A 105 -3.76 25.48 -20.74
CA ALA A 105 -4.37 26.59 -20.00
C ALA A 105 -4.55 26.30 -18.48
N GLY A 106 -4.12 25.13 -18.01
CA GLY A 106 -4.52 24.60 -16.70
C GLY A 106 -5.91 23.96 -16.76
N GLY A 107 -6.12 22.89 -15.98
CA GLY A 107 -7.37 22.13 -15.97
C GLY A 107 -7.13 20.66 -15.58
N SER A 108 -8.21 19.87 -15.56
CA SER A 108 -8.17 18.44 -15.23
C SER A 108 -7.56 17.61 -16.37
N GLU A 109 -7.00 16.44 -16.01
CA GLU A 109 -6.50 15.46 -16.97
C GLU A 109 -7.58 15.04 -17.98
N THR A 110 -7.19 14.83 -19.23
CA THR A 110 -8.07 14.31 -20.29
C THR A 110 -7.57 12.96 -20.78
N SER A 111 -8.47 12.01 -21.02
CA SER A 111 -8.18 10.62 -21.39
C SER A 111 -7.81 10.43 -22.87
N SER A 112 -6.92 11.28 -23.40
CA SER A 112 -6.48 11.26 -24.81
C SER A 112 -5.17 12.02 -24.97
N GLY A 113 -4.06 11.41 -24.58
CA GLY A 113 -2.74 12.06 -24.61
C GLY A 113 -1.57 11.13 -24.90
N SER A 114 -0.37 11.70 -24.88
CA SER A 114 0.89 10.99 -25.11
C SER A 114 1.61 10.60 -23.82
N LEU A 115 1.11 11.03 -22.67
CA LEU A 115 1.65 10.66 -21.36
C LEU A 115 0.94 9.41 -20.88
N LEU A 116 1.68 8.50 -20.25
CA LEU A 116 1.14 7.30 -19.66
C LEU A 116 1.02 7.49 -18.15
N LYS A 117 -0.21 7.52 -17.64
CA LYS A 117 -0.48 7.44 -16.21
C LYS A 117 -0.48 5.98 -15.80
N VAL A 118 0.39 5.63 -14.86
CA VAL A 118 0.46 4.31 -14.23
C VAL A 118 -0.04 4.45 -12.80
N SER A 119 -0.99 3.62 -12.42
CA SER A 119 -1.53 3.56 -11.06
C SER A 119 -1.46 2.13 -10.54
N VAL A 120 -0.81 1.94 -9.39
CA VAL A 120 -0.74 0.67 -8.66
C VAL A 120 -1.67 0.79 -7.45
N GLN A 121 -2.66 -0.09 -7.36
CA GLN A 121 -3.64 -0.12 -6.28
C GLN A 121 -3.57 -1.47 -5.54
N GLU A 122 -3.19 -1.42 -4.27
CA GLU A 122 -3.16 -2.60 -3.39
C GLU A 122 -4.45 -2.69 -2.55
N PRO A 123 -4.84 -3.91 -2.11
CA PRO A 123 -6.08 -4.14 -1.35
C PRO A 123 -6.19 -3.33 -0.05
N GLY A 124 -5.06 -2.95 0.56
CA GLY A 124 -4.98 -2.09 1.74
C GLY A 124 -5.42 -0.64 1.52
N GLY A 125 -5.83 -0.27 0.30
CA GLY A 125 -6.28 1.09 -0.04
C GLY A 125 -5.14 2.05 -0.40
N ILE A 126 -3.93 1.53 -0.60
CA ILE A 126 -2.77 2.29 -1.03
C ILE A 126 -2.81 2.41 -2.53
N THR A 127 -2.70 3.63 -3.04
CA THR A 127 -2.62 3.90 -4.47
C THR A 127 -1.37 4.72 -4.75
N LEU A 128 -0.46 4.18 -5.54
CA LEU A 128 0.71 4.89 -6.05
C LEU A 128 0.43 5.25 -7.51
N THR A 129 0.70 6.49 -7.88
CA THR A 129 0.50 6.96 -9.26
C THR A 129 1.76 7.66 -9.74
N THR A 130 2.22 7.28 -10.92
CA THR A 130 3.31 7.96 -11.63
C THR A 130 2.88 8.29 -13.06
N ILE A 131 3.59 9.25 -13.66
CA ILE A 131 3.34 9.69 -15.03
C ILE A 131 4.64 9.49 -15.80
N LEU A 132 4.56 8.69 -16.85
CA LEU A 132 5.65 8.42 -17.78
C LEU A 132 5.41 9.20 -19.07
N ALA A 133 6.47 9.73 -19.65
CA ALA A 133 6.44 10.51 -20.88
C ALA A 133 7.36 9.87 -21.92
N PRO A 134 7.16 10.10 -23.23
CA PRO A 134 8.14 9.72 -24.24
C PRO A 134 9.35 10.67 -24.14
N SER A 135 10.23 10.42 -23.17
CA SER A 135 11.32 11.33 -22.79
C SER A 135 12.51 11.32 -23.77
N ARG A 136 12.70 10.22 -24.51
CA ARG A 136 13.59 10.15 -25.66
C ARG A 136 12.77 9.87 -26.90
N THR A 137 13.01 10.62 -27.96
CA THR A 137 12.36 10.47 -29.26
C THR A 137 13.36 10.31 -30.41
N GLU A 138 14.63 10.62 -30.17
CA GLU A 138 15.73 10.45 -31.11
C GLU A 138 16.92 9.72 -30.48
N ALA A 139 17.72 9.02 -31.29
CA ALA A 139 18.83 8.20 -30.77
C ALA A 139 19.96 9.06 -30.19
N ALA A 140 20.03 10.32 -30.63
CA ALA A 140 20.94 11.33 -30.11
C ALA A 140 20.52 11.89 -28.74
N ASP A 141 19.27 11.64 -28.29
CA ASP A 141 18.81 12.09 -26.98
C ASP A 141 19.57 11.37 -25.88
N ASN A 142 19.89 12.07 -24.79
CA ASN A 142 20.57 11.46 -23.65
C ASN A 142 19.75 10.30 -23.07
N ALA A 143 20.44 9.22 -22.72
CA ALA A 143 19.84 8.10 -22.01
C ALA A 143 19.19 8.56 -20.70
N VAL A 144 18.05 7.96 -20.36
CA VAL A 144 17.35 8.17 -19.09
C VAL A 144 18.05 7.34 -18.03
N ASN A 145 18.47 7.95 -16.93
CA ASN A 145 19.10 7.25 -15.80
C ASN A 145 18.19 7.29 -14.57
N TYR A 146 18.39 6.28 -13.70
CA TYR A 146 17.84 6.19 -12.35
C TYR A 146 18.58 7.09 -11.37
#